data_AF-A0AAU8DQH5-F1
#
_entry.id   AF-A0AAU8DQH5-F1
#
_cell.length_a   1.000
_cell.length_b   1.000
_cell.length_c   1.000
_cell.angle_alpha   90.00
_cell.angle_beta   90.00
_cell.angle_gamma   90.00
#
_symmetry.space_group_name_H-M   'P 1'
#
loop_
_entity.id
_entity.type
_entity.pdbx_description
1 polymer ?
#
loop_
_entity_poly.entity_id
_entity_poly.type
_entity_poly.pdbx_seq_one_letter_code
_entity_poly.pdbx_strand_id
1 'polypeptide(L)'
;MSVFTASKSITPPARWADYTGRTLMAVTGLSTLIPFANGISRVANAPEAYMLTEFWRTTAYLVFAGLWLLLAWAPRRQRGIWELLLIQKSAVSVFALVNLGATDSVRDSISDSSLVVATLVAYVLCRGWQAWRADDAAAPAMRSPQLPA
;
A
#
# COMPACT_ATOMS: atom_id res chain seq x y z
N MET A 1 6.61 43.78 15.04
CA MET A 1 6.54 42.32 15.33
C MET A 1 6.91 41.57 14.06
N SER A 2 8.16 41.13 13.92
CA SER A 2 8.59 40.30 12.79
C SER A 2 8.20 38.84 13.05
N VAL A 3 7.29 38.31 12.23
CA VAL A 3 6.95 36.89 12.21
C VAL A 3 8.10 36.16 11.51
N PHE A 4 8.92 35.44 12.26
CA PHE A 4 9.88 34.49 11.71
C PHE A 4 9.12 33.27 11.19
N THR A 5 8.84 33.24 9.88
CA THR A 5 8.35 32.03 9.20
C THR A 5 9.53 31.07 9.07
N ALA A 6 9.75 30.22 10.07
CA ALA A 6 10.76 29.17 9.98
C ALA A 6 10.34 28.18 8.88
N SER A 7 10.99 28.24 7.73
CA SER A 7 10.83 27.24 6.67
C SER A 7 11.34 25.90 7.19
N LYS A 8 10.44 24.97 7.49
CA LYS A 8 10.79 23.61 7.90
C LYS A 8 11.37 22.88 6.69
N SER A 9 12.69 22.78 6.62
CA SER A 9 13.37 22.04 5.56
C SER A 9 12.96 20.56 5.63
N ILE A 10 12.33 20.07 4.56
CA ILE A 10 11.99 18.64 4.42
C ILE A 10 13.26 17.92 4.01
N THR A 11 13.99 17.36 4.98
CA THR A 11 15.14 16.51 4.67
C THR A 11 14.66 15.27 3.92
N PRO A 12 15.20 14.93 2.73
CA PRO A 12 14.85 13.68 2.07
C PRO A 12 15.27 12.47 2.93
N PRO A 13 14.57 11.32 2.83
CA PRO A 13 15.03 10.11 3.49
C PRO A 13 16.42 9.71 3.00
N ALA A 14 17.19 9.01 3.85
CA ALA A 14 18.47 8.47 3.45
C ALA A 14 18.28 7.51 2.26
N ARG A 15 19.16 7.58 1.25
CA ARG A 15 19.02 6.80 0.00
C ARG A 15 18.83 5.31 0.26
N TRP A 16 19.57 4.75 1.22
CA TRP A 16 19.48 3.33 1.59
C TRP A 16 18.07 2.96 2.07
N ALA A 17 17.44 3.79 2.91
CA ALA A 17 16.11 3.53 3.44
C ALA A 17 15.07 3.50 2.30
N ASP A 18 15.19 4.43 1.35
CA ASP A 18 14.32 4.48 0.18
C ASP A 18 14.49 3.24 -0.71
N TYR A 19 15.72 2.80 -0.98
CA TYR A 19 15.97 1.57 -1.73
C TYR A 19 15.42 0.35 -0.99
N THR A 20 15.68 0.21 0.31
CA THR A 20 15.16 -0.91 1.10
C THR A 20 13.64 -0.96 1.10
N GLY A 21 12.97 0.19 1.30
CA GLY A 21 11.50 0.25 1.27
C GLY A 21 10.93 -0.10 -0.11
N ARG A 22 11.54 0.37 -1.19
CA ARG A 22 11.12 0.04 -2.56
C ARG A 22 11.35 -1.42 -2.91
N THR A 23 12.49 -1.98 -2.53
CA THR A 23 12.79 -3.42 -2.70
C THR A 23 11.81 -4.27 -1.91
N LEU A 24 11.47 -3.86 -0.68
CA LEU A 24 10.48 -4.57 0.12
C LEU A 24 9.13 -4.60 -0.60
N MET A 25 8.66 -3.48 -1.16
CA MET A 25 7.41 -3.45 -1.94
C MET A 25 7.49 -4.27 -3.22
N ALA A 26 8.63 -4.28 -3.91
CA ALA A 26 8.82 -5.11 -5.09
C ALA A 26 8.75 -6.60 -4.75
N VAL A 27 9.43 -7.03 -3.70
CA VAL A 27 9.41 -8.42 -3.21
C VAL A 27 8.00 -8.80 -2.78
N THR A 28 7.29 -7.94 -2.04
CA THR A 28 5.91 -8.18 -1.63
C THR A 28 4.97 -8.33 -2.82
N GLY A 29 5.07 -7.44 -3.80
CA GLY A 29 4.26 -7.48 -5.03
C GLY A 29 4.52 -8.76 -5.83
N LEU A 30 5.79 -9.12 -6.04
CA LEU A 30 6.16 -10.35 -6.77
C LEU A 30 5.77 -11.62 -6.01
N SER A 31 5.94 -11.65 -4.69
CA SER A 31 5.57 -12.81 -3.86
C SER A 31 4.06 -13.08 -3.90
N THR A 32 3.25 -12.04 -4.11
CA THR A 32 1.79 -12.14 -4.25
C THR A 32 1.36 -12.85 -5.54
N LEU A 33 2.26 -13.05 -6.51
CA LEU A 33 1.97 -13.84 -7.72
C LEU A 33 1.88 -15.35 -7.43
N ILE A 34 2.51 -15.82 -6.35
CA ILE A 34 2.43 -17.22 -5.92
C ILE A 34 0.98 -17.59 -5.50
N PRO A 35 0.31 -16.88 -4.56
CA PRO A 35 -1.08 -17.17 -4.22
C PRO A 35 -2.05 -16.88 -5.36
N PHE A 36 -1.71 -15.99 -6.30
CA PHE A 36 -2.47 -15.83 -7.55
C PHE A 36 -2.45 -17.11 -8.40
N ALA A 37 -1.26 -17.66 -8.68
CA ALA A 37 -1.13 -18.90 -9.43
C ALA A 37 -1.87 -20.06 -8.76
N ASN A 38 -1.73 -20.20 -7.43
CA ASN A 38 -2.49 -21.18 -6.64
C ASN A 38 -4.00 -20.90 -6.66
N GLY A 39 -4.41 -19.63 -6.77
CA GLY A 39 -5.80 -19.19 -6.92
C GLY A 39 -6.47 -19.74 -8.18
N ILE A 40 -5.75 -19.81 -9.30
CA ILE A 40 -6.28 -20.38 -10.55
C ILE A 40 -6.72 -21.84 -10.33
N SER A 41 -5.89 -22.64 -9.67
CA SER A 41 -6.25 -24.02 -9.30
C SER A 41 -7.41 -24.07 -8.32
N ARG A 42 -7.51 -23.15 -7.36
CA ARG A 42 -8.65 -23.08 -6.43
C ARG A 42 -9.95 -22.79 -7.14
N VAL A 43 -9.96 -21.84 -8.08
CA VAL A 43 -11.15 -21.52 -8.91
C VAL A 43 -11.56 -22.72 -9.75
N ALA A 44 -10.62 -23.39 -10.40
CA ALA A 44 -10.91 -24.55 -11.27
C ALA A 44 -11.52 -25.74 -10.52
N ASN A 45 -11.21 -25.88 -9.22
CA ASN A 45 -11.71 -26.97 -8.37
C ASN A 45 -12.80 -26.50 -7.38
N ALA A 46 -13.26 -25.25 -7.47
CA ALA A 46 -14.23 -24.70 -6.56
C ALA A 46 -15.63 -25.30 -6.81
N PRO A 47 -16.39 -25.68 -5.76
CA PRO A 47 -17.82 -25.94 -5.90
C PRO A 47 -18.53 -24.69 -6.44
N GLU A 48 -19.62 -24.90 -7.20
CA GLU A 48 -20.36 -23.81 -7.87
C GLU A 48 -20.77 -22.69 -6.89
N ALA A 49 -21.18 -23.05 -5.68
CA ALA A 49 -21.54 -22.12 -4.61
C ALA A 49 -20.41 -21.14 -4.20
N TYR A 50 -19.14 -21.51 -4.43
CA TYR A 50 -17.97 -20.72 -4.05
C TYR A 50 -17.19 -20.16 -5.24
N MET A 51 -17.57 -20.52 -6.47
CA MET A 51 -16.83 -20.18 -7.68
C MET A 51 -16.59 -18.66 -7.81
N LEU A 52 -17.62 -17.84 -7.58
CA LEU A 52 -17.50 -16.38 -7.63
C LEU A 52 -16.57 -15.84 -6.53
N THR A 53 -16.64 -16.41 -5.33
CA THR A 53 -15.80 -16.00 -4.18
C THR A 53 -14.33 -16.33 -4.45
N GLU A 54 -14.03 -17.53 -4.96
CA GLU A 54 -12.66 -17.92 -5.32
C GLU A 54 -12.12 -17.09 -6.49
N PHE A 55 -12.96 -16.77 -7.49
CA PHE A 55 -12.56 -15.92 -8.61
C PHE A 55 -12.24 -14.49 -8.16
N TRP A 56 -13.11 -13.92 -7.33
CA TRP A 56 -12.90 -12.61 -6.73
C TRP A 56 -11.61 -12.57 -5.90
N ARG A 57 -11.39 -13.58 -5.05
CA ARG A 57 -10.17 -13.69 -4.23
C ARG A 57 -8.92 -13.81 -5.09
N THR A 58 -8.98 -14.61 -6.16
CA THR A 58 -7.86 -14.84 -7.06
C THR A 58 -7.48 -13.56 -7.79
N THR A 59 -8.45 -12.86 -8.37
CA THR A 59 -8.21 -11.60 -9.09
C THR A 59 -7.73 -10.48 -8.16
N ALA A 60 -8.14 -10.47 -6.88
CA ALA A 60 -7.63 -9.53 -5.89
C ALA A 60 -6.11 -9.61 -5.70
N TYR A 61 -5.49 -10.80 -5.75
CA TYR A 61 -4.03 -10.92 -5.67
C TYR A 61 -3.31 -10.13 -6.77
N LEU A 62 -3.84 -10.12 -7.99
CA LEU A 62 -3.25 -9.38 -9.11
C LEU A 62 -3.33 -7.86 -8.88
N VAL A 63 -4.47 -7.38 -8.36
CA VAL A 63 -4.64 -5.98 -7.99
C VAL A 63 -3.64 -5.58 -6.91
N PHE A 64 -3.54 -6.36 -5.83
CA PHE A 64 -2.60 -6.07 -4.75
C PHE A 64 -1.14 -6.14 -5.19
N ALA A 65 -0.76 -7.12 -6.01
CA ALA A 65 0.56 -7.18 -6.62
C ALA A 65 0.88 -5.90 -7.40
N GLY A 66 -0.07 -5.44 -8.24
CA GLY A 66 0.04 -4.18 -8.97
C GLY A 66 0.23 -2.97 -8.05
N LEU A 67 -0.58 -2.86 -6.98
CA LEU A 67 -0.48 -1.75 -6.02
C LEU A 67 0.88 -1.71 -5.32
N TRP A 68 1.40 -2.85 -4.86
CA TRP A 68 2.74 -2.90 -4.26
C TRP A 68 3.84 -2.58 -5.28
N LEU A 69 3.73 -3.03 -6.53
CA LEU A 69 4.69 -2.68 -7.58
C LEU A 69 4.64 -1.19 -7.94
N LEU A 70 3.46 -0.57 -7.96
CA LEU A 70 3.32 0.88 -8.14
C LEU A 70 3.99 1.65 -7.01
N LEU A 71 3.86 1.19 -5.76
CA LEU A 71 4.57 1.75 -4.61
C LEU A 71 6.09 1.52 -4.70
N ALA A 72 6.54 0.38 -5.20
CA ALA A 72 7.96 0.13 -5.44
C ALA A 72 8.53 1.09 -6.51
N TRP A 73 7.75 1.37 -7.56
CA TRP A 73 8.17 2.25 -8.65
C TRP A 73 8.23 3.72 -8.21
N ALA A 74 7.18 4.24 -7.58
CA ALA A 74 7.08 5.64 -7.20
C ALA A 74 6.38 5.82 -5.84
N PRO A 75 7.07 5.51 -4.72
CA PRO A 75 6.46 5.43 -3.39
C PRO A 75 5.85 6.74 -2.90
N ARG A 76 6.28 7.89 -3.43
CA ARG A 76 5.87 9.23 -2.99
C ARG A 76 4.99 9.98 -3.99
N ARG A 77 4.64 9.37 -5.13
CA ARG A 77 3.78 10.02 -6.15
C ARG A 77 2.31 9.65 -6.01
N GLN A 78 2.02 8.51 -5.38
CA GLN A 78 0.67 7.96 -5.32
C GLN A 78 0.03 8.27 -3.97
N ARG A 79 -0.97 9.15 -3.94
CA ARG A 79 -1.72 9.49 -2.73
C ARG A 79 -2.69 8.39 -2.37
N GLY A 80 -2.81 8.10 -1.08
CA GLY A 80 -3.82 7.18 -0.56
C GLY A 80 -3.58 5.70 -0.81
N ILE A 81 -2.68 5.31 -1.73
CA ILE A 81 -2.40 3.88 -1.96
C ILE A 81 -1.82 3.23 -0.70
N TRP A 82 -0.89 3.91 -0.01
CA TRP A 82 -0.32 3.41 1.24
C TRP A 82 -1.39 3.19 2.31
N GLU A 83 -2.19 4.23 2.57
CA GLU A 83 -3.20 4.21 3.61
C GLU A 83 -4.29 3.19 3.29
N LEU A 84 -4.74 3.12 2.04
CA LEU A 84 -5.75 2.17 1.59
C LEU A 84 -5.27 0.72 1.72
N LEU A 85 -4.03 0.42 1.30
CA LEU A 85 -3.45 -0.90 1.47
C LEU A 85 -3.35 -1.30 2.94
N LEU A 86 -2.84 -0.40 3.78
CA LEU A 86 -2.67 -0.65 5.20
C LEU A 86 -4.02 -0.89 5.89
N ILE A 87 -5.03 -0.04 5.63
CA ILE A 87 -6.36 -0.19 6.21
C ILE A 87 -6.98 -1.52 5.78
N GLN A 88 -7.01 -1.80 4.47
CA GLN A 88 -7.62 -3.00 3.93
C GLN A 88 -6.93 -4.27 4.46
N LYS A 89 -5.59 -4.35 4.38
CA LYS A 89 -4.87 -5.55 4.84
C LYS A 89 -4.91 -5.71 6.36
N SER A 90 -4.93 -4.62 7.12
CA SER A 90 -5.11 -4.71 8.58
C SER A 90 -6.50 -5.25 8.93
N ALA A 91 -7.55 -4.80 8.24
CA ALA A 91 -8.90 -5.31 8.44
C ALA A 91 -8.99 -6.82 8.17
N VAL A 92 -8.41 -7.30 7.06
CA VAL A 92 -8.38 -8.75 6.76
C VAL A 92 -7.54 -9.52 7.78
N SER A 93 -6.38 -8.99 8.19
CA SER A 93 -5.50 -9.63 9.18
C SER A 93 -6.20 -9.78 10.53
N VAL A 94 -6.86 -8.72 11.01
CA VAL A 94 -7.64 -8.75 12.26
C VAL A 94 -8.81 -9.72 12.14
N PHE A 95 -9.53 -9.70 11.03
CA PHE A 95 -10.63 -10.63 10.81
C PHE A 95 -10.16 -12.09 10.84
N ALA A 96 -9.02 -12.40 10.22
CA ALA A 96 -8.43 -13.73 10.25
C ALA A 96 -7.99 -14.15 11.66
N LEU A 97 -7.42 -13.23 12.44
CA LEU A 97 -7.01 -13.49 13.83
C LEU A 97 -8.19 -13.74 14.77
N VAL A 98 -9.34 -13.11 14.54
CA VAL A 98 -10.56 -13.37 15.32
C VAL A 98 -11.20 -14.71 14.95
N ASN A 99 -10.92 -15.23 13.74
CA ASN A 99 -11.52 -16.45 13.20
C ASN A 99 -10.53 -17.63 13.07
N LEU A 100 -9.51 -17.70 13.95
CA LEU A 100 -8.47 -18.74 13.93
C LEU A 100 -8.99 -20.19 14.06
N GLY A 101 -10.25 -20.37 14.47
CA GLY A 101 -10.91 -21.68 14.55
C GLY A 101 -11.41 -22.25 13.22
N ALA A 102 -11.42 -21.44 12.14
CA ALA A 102 -11.80 -21.92 10.81
C ALA A 102 -10.62 -22.64 10.15
N THR A 103 -10.88 -23.75 9.44
CA THR A 103 -9.88 -24.47 8.64
C THR A 103 -9.16 -23.51 7.69
N ASP A 104 -7.83 -23.65 7.54
CA ASP A 104 -6.91 -22.80 6.78
C ASP A 104 -6.66 -21.35 7.28
N SER A 105 -7.38 -20.89 8.30
CA SER A 105 -7.28 -19.49 8.80
C SER A 105 -5.91 -19.08 9.34
N VAL A 106 -5.14 -20.01 9.92
CA VAL A 106 -3.83 -19.70 10.55
C VAL A 106 -2.79 -19.31 9.50
N ARG A 107 -2.72 -20.04 8.38
CA ARG A 107 -1.74 -19.77 7.32
C ARG A 107 -2.04 -18.43 6.62
N ASP A 108 -3.32 -18.18 6.36
CA ASP A 108 -3.77 -16.93 5.74
C ASP A 108 -3.55 -15.74 6.69
N SER A 109 -3.80 -15.93 7.99
CA SER A 109 -3.54 -14.90 9.02
C SER A 109 -2.06 -14.52 9.11
N ILE A 110 -1.15 -15.51 9.09
CA ILE A 110 0.29 -15.26 9.11
C ILE A 110 0.73 -14.50 7.85
N SER A 111 0.27 -14.94 6.68
CA SER A 111 0.59 -14.29 5.41
C SER A 111 0.12 -12.84 5.43
N ASP A 112 -1.13 -12.58 5.76
CA ASP A 112 -1.68 -11.22 5.72
C ASP A 112 -1.06 -10.29 6.77
N SER A 113 -0.81 -10.79 7.97
CA SER A 113 -0.11 -10.02 9.01
C SER A 113 1.31 -9.66 8.59
N SER A 114 2.02 -10.57 7.92
CA SER A 114 3.37 -10.30 7.40
C SER A 114 3.36 -9.20 6.32
N LEU A 115 2.33 -9.18 5.46
CA LEU A 115 2.16 -8.15 4.43
C LEU A 115 1.88 -6.78 5.05
N VAL A 116 1.08 -6.72 6.13
CA VAL A 116 0.85 -5.48 6.89
C VAL A 116 2.17 -4.96 7.46
N VAL A 117 2.95 -5.80 8.14
CA VAL A 117 4.23 -5.41 8.73
C VAL A 117 5.21 -4.93 7.65
N ALA A 118 5.35 -5.68 6.55
CA ALA A 118 6.24 -5.28 5.45
C ALA A 118 5.81 -3.94 4.82
N THR A 119 4.50 -3.74 4.60
CA THR A 119 3.94 -2.48 4.08
C THR A 119 4.16 -1.33 5.04
N LEU A 120 4.00 -1.55 6.35
CA LEU A 120 4.21 -0.53 7.37
C LEU A 120 5.69 -0.12 7.47
N VAL A 121 6.60 -1.10 7.44
CA VAL A 121 8.04 -0.82 7.44
C VAL A 121 8.42 -0.01 6.20
N ALA A 122 7.95 -0.41 5.01
CA ALA A 122 8.20 0.34 3.79
C ALA A 122 7.57 1.74 3.81
N TYR A 123 6.38 1.88 4.39
CA TYR A 123 5.72 3.18 4.58
C TYR A 123 6.59 4.14 5.39
N VAL A 124 7.20 3.64 6.48
CA VAL A 124 8.12 4.42 7.32
C VAL A 124 9.42 4.74 6.60
N LEU A 125 10.04 3.75 5.95
CA LEU A 125 11.33 3.91 5.25
C LEU A 125 11.23 4.88 4.06
N CYS A 126 10.20 4.73 3.23
CA CYS A 126 9.95 5.59 2.07
C CYS A 126 9.30 6.92 2.43
N ARG A 127 8.85 7.07 3.70
CA ARG A 127 8.05 8.18 4.19
C ARG A 127 6.80 8.41 3.34
N GLY A 128 5.98 7.37 3.19
CA GLY A 128 4.81 7.35 2.31
C GLY A 128 3.83 8.51 2.54
N TRP A 129 3.73 9.01 3.79
CA TRP A 129 2.93 10.20 4.12
C TRP A 129 3.34 11.47 3.37
N GLN A 130 4.54 11.55 2.80
CA GLN A 130 4.98 12.69 1.99
C GLN A 130 4.21 12.81 0.67
N ALA A 131 3.59 11.74 0.17
CA ALA A 131 2.78 11.79 -1.05
C ALA A 131 1.64 12.82 -0.97
N TRP A 132 1.10 13.03 0.24
CA TRP A 132 0.07 14.02 0.51
C TRP A 132 0.57 15.46 0.50
N ARG A 133 1.87 15.69 0.77
CA ARG A 133 2.46 17.04 0.92
C ARG A 133 3.05 17.62 -0.37
N ALA A 134 3.10 16.84 -1.45
CA ALA A 134 3.72 17.28 -2.71
C ALA A 134 2.98 18.46 -3.38
N ASP A 135 1.67 18.63 -3.12
CA ASP A 135 0.87 19.72 -3.73
C ASP A 135 0.76 20.96 -2.84
N ASP A 136 0.98 20.87 -1.53
CA ASP A 136 0.96 22.05 -0.65
C ASP A 136 2.02 23.08 -1.07
N ALA A 137 3.12 22.63 -1.68
CA ALA A 137 4.17 23.49 -2.22
C ALA A 137 3.79 24.21 -3.53
N ALA A 138 2.81 23.71 -4.29
CA ALA A 138 2.39 24.28 -5.57
C ALA A 138 1.25 25.30 -5.44
N ALA A 139 0.55 25.32 -4.31
CA ALA A 139 -0.60 26.19 -4.04
C ALA A 139 -0.34 27.72 -4.00
N PRO A 140 0.86 28.28 -3.72
CA PRO A 140 1.02 29.73 -3.62
C PRO A 140 1.07 30.49 -4.96
N ALA A 141 1.30 29.82 -6.10
CA ALA A 141 1.61 30.52 -7.36
C ALA A 141 0.38 30.95 -8.19
N MET A 142 -0.84 30.52 -7.81
CA MET A 142 -2.08 30.79 -8.56
C MET A 142 -3.05 31.77 -7.86
N ARG A 143 -2.56 32.63 -6.95
CA ARG A 143 -3.38 33.73 -6.38
C ARG A 143 -2.73 35.09 -6.61
N SER A 144 -2.89 35.62 -7.81
CA SER A 144 -2.96 37.06 -8.03
C SER A 144 -4.11 37.35 -9.02
N PRO A 145 -5.28 37.80 -8.55
CA PRO A 145 -6.22 38.48 -9.42
C PRO A 145 -5.57 39.82 -9.79
N GLN A 146 -5.11 39.96 -11.03
CA GLN A 146 -4.81 41.28 -11.59
C GLN A 146 -6.16 42.00 -11.72
N LEU A 147 -6.47 42.90 -10.79
CA LEU A 147 -7.57 43.85 -10.92
C LEU A 147 -7.16 44.91 -11.96
N PRO A 148 -7.93 45.14 -13.03
CA PRO A 148 -7.70 46.28 -13.92
C PRO A 148 -7.98 47.59 -13.17
N ALA A 149 -7.11 48.59 -13.42
CA ALA A 149 -7.13 49.93 -12.85
C ALA A 149 -8.28 50.79 -13.39
#